data_AF-A0A5B8HYW3-F1
#
_entry.id   AF-A0A5B8HYW3-F1
#
_cell.length_a   1.000
_cell.length_b   1.000
_cell.length_c   1.000
_cell.angle_alpha   90.00
_cell.angle_beta   90.00
_cell.angle_gamma   90.00
#
_symmetry.space_group_name_H-M   'P 1'
#
loop_
_entity.id
_entity.type
_entity.pdbx_description
1 polymer ?
#
loop_
_entity_poly.entity_id
_entity_poly.type
_entity_poly.pdbx_seq_one_letter_code
_entity_poly.pdbx_strand_id
1 'polypeptide(L)'
;MFVRVFYFDVVVFSFVFSMLFCFLCCVVDSLFGFWVFLELCGLAIVPSFFCGLGLNFYNLYSSVLSYIIMSGLSSVLLISGLLVSSLYYFIFFGFVVKFGLFPFMLWVY
;
A
#
# COMPACT_ATOMS: atom_id res chain seq x y z
N MET A 1 30.18 4.75 3.41
CA MET A 1 29.40 5.97 3.73
C MET A 1 28.46 6.36 2.60
N PHE A 2 28.90 6.38 1.33
CA PHE A 2 28.04 6.66 0.16
C PHE A 2 26.81 5.76 0.00
N VAL A 3 26.96 4.45 0.23
CA VAL A 3 25.82 3.51 0.14
C VAL A 3 24.71 3.86 1.15
N ARG A 4 25.03 4.41 2.32
CA ARG A 4 24.01 4.82 3.33
C ARG A 4 23.22 6.07 2.92
N VAL A 5 23.79 6.96 2.11
CA VAL A 5 23.12 8.19 1.67
C VAL A 5 22.01 7.87 0.66
N PHE A 6 22.28 6.95 -0.28
CA PHE A 6 21.29 6.54 -1.29
C PHE A 6 20.01 5.95 -0.68
N TYR A 7 20.09 5.20 0.42
CA TYR A 7 18.89 4.67 1.07
C TYR A 7 18.10 5.74 1.83
N PHE A 8 18.77 6.78 2.34
CA PHE A 8 18.10 7.86 3.05
C PHE A 8 17.18 8.65 2.11
N ASP A 9 17.65 8.98 0.91
CA ASP A 9 16.84 9.69 -0.10
C ASP A 9 15.57 8.91 -0.47
N VAL A 10 15.67 7.58 -0.57
CA VAL A 10 14.54 6.69 -0.88
C VAL A 10 13.51 6.65 0.26
N VAL A 11 13.96 6.64 1.51
CA VAL A 11 13.07 6.69 2.68
C VAL A 11 12.37 8.04 2.77
N VAL A 12 13.11 9.14 2.60
CA VAL A 12 12.55 10.50 2.59
C VAL A 12 11.52 10.65 1.49
N PHE A 13 11.82 10.17 0.28
CA PHE A 13 10.86 10.13 -0.82
C PHE A 13 9.59 9.38 -0.42
N SER A 14 9.72 8.12 0.03
CA SER A 14 8.58 7.27 0.40
C SER A 14 7.71 7.90 1.49
N PHE A 15 8.35 8.52 2.49
CA PHE A 15 7.67 9.18 3.61
C PHE A 15 6.92 10.45 3.18
N VAL A 16 7.56 11.33 2.41
CA VAL A 16 6.93 12.59 1.97
C VAL A 16 5.75 12.30 1.04
N PHE A 17 5.91 11.38 0.08
CA PHE A 17 4.85 11.06 -0.87
C PHE A 17 3.69 10.31 -0.20
N SER A 18 3.95 9.37 0.72
CA SER A 18 2.87 8.70 1.46
C SER A 18 2.05 9.67 2.31
N MET A 19 2.70 10.61 3.01
CA MET A 19 1.99 11.65 3.79
C MET A 19 1.17 12.58 2.88
N LEU A 20 1.73 13.00 1.76
CA LEU A 20 1.03 13.84 0.78
C LEU A 20 -0.19 13.10 0.20
N PHE A 21 -0.05 11.84 -0.20
CA PHE A 21 -1.15 11.07 -0.75
C PHE A 21 -2.23 10.76 0.29
N CYS A 22 -1.85 10.45 1.54
CA CYS A 22 -2.82 10.33 2.64
C CYS A 22 -3.60 11.63 2.88
N PHE A 23 -2.92 12.78 2.82
CA PHE A 23 -3.61 14.08 2.92
C PHE A 23 -4.57 14.30 1.75
N LEU A 24 -4.15 14.00 0.52
CA LEU A 24 -5.02 14.11 -0.66
C LEU A 24 -6.23 13.16 -0.60
N CYS A 25 -6.11 11.97 0.00
CA CYS A 25 -7.25 11.09 0.25
C CYS A 25 -8.35 11.78 1.07
N CYS A 26 -8.00 12.68 2.00
CA CYS A 26 -8.97 13.41 2.82
C CYS A 26 -9.62 14.60 2.09
N VAL A 27 -8.96 15.15 1.06
CA VAL A 27 -9.42 16.35 0.34
C VAL A 27 -10.35 15.99 -0.83
N VAL A 28 -10.30 14.76 -1.32
CA VAL A 28 -10.95 14.38 -2.56
C VAL A 28 -12.41 14.02 -2.36
N ASP A 29 -13.29 14.69 -3.11
CA ASP A 29 -14.74 14.51 -3.02
C ASP A 29 -15.27 13.23 -3.71
N SER A 30 -14.49 12.65 -4.62
CA SER A 30 -14.91 11.48 -5.41
C SER A 30 -14.35 10.17 -4.84
N LEU A 31 -15.22 9.15 -4.73
CA LEU A 31 -14.81 7.80 -4.30
C LEU A 31 -13.74 7.19 -5.21
N PHE A 32 -13.83 7.47 -6.52
CA PHE A 32 -12.81 7.06 -7.49
C PHE A 32 -11.47 7.75 -7.24
N GLY A 33 -11.48 9.06 -6.99
CA GLY A 33 -10.26 9.78 -6.67
C GLY A 33 -9.65 9.31 -5.36
N PHE A 34 -10.47 9.05 -4.33
CA PHE A 34 -10.01 8.43 -3.09
C PHE A 34 -9.29 7.10 -3.35
N TRP A 35 -9.86 6.22 -4.19
CA TRP A 35 -9.22 4.96 -4.56
C TRP A 35 -7.86 5.18 -5.25
N VAL A 36 -7.77 6.12 -6.20
CA VAL A 36 -6.51 6.44 -6.90
C VAL A 36 -5.41 6.88 -5.94
N PHE A 37 -5.71 7.78 -5.00
CA PHE A 37 -4.71 8.23 -4.02
C PHE A 37 -4.31 7.13 -3.05
N LEU A 38 -5.21 6.21 -2.74
CA LEU A 38 -4.90 5.03 -1.94
C LEU A 38 -3.89 4.10 -2.65
N GLU A 39 -4.03 3.91 -3.97
CA GLU A 39 -3.05 3.14 -4.76
C GLU A 39 -1.69 3.84 -4.86
N LEU A 40 -1.70 5.16 -5.09
CA LEU A 40 -0.47 5.96 -5.13
C LEU A 40 0.28 5.91 -3.79
N CYS A 41 -0.45 5.93 -2.67
CA CYS A 41 0.11 5.76 -1.33
C CYS A 41 0.76 4.37 -1.17
N GLY A 42 0.08 3.30 -1.59
CA GLY A 42 0.63 1.95 -1.55
C GLY A 42 1.93 1.79 -2.37
N LEU A 43 1.95 2.36 -3.57
CA LEU A 43 3.14 2.36 -4.42
C LEU A 43 4.29 3.20 -3.86
N ALA A 44 3.99 4.33 -3.20
CA ALA A 44 4.98 5.18 -2.57
C ALA A 44 5.72 4.50 -1.41
N ILE A 45 5.14 3.47 -0.79
CA ILE A 45 5.75 2.73 0.32
C ILE A 45 6.73 1.66 -0.18
N VAL A 46 6.56 1.14 -1.41
CA VAL A 46 7.39 0.05 -1.96
C VAL A 46 8.91 0.32 -1.88
N PRO A 47 9.43 1.50 -2.22
CA PRO A 47 10.86 1.78 -2.14
C PRO A 47 11.42 1.69 -0.70
N SER A 48 10.60 1.93 0.32
CA SER A 48 11.02 1.85 1.73
C SER A 48 11.38 0.44 2.19
N PHE A 49 10.81 -0.62 1.57
CA PHE A 49 11.16 -2.01 1.87
C PHE A 49 12.65 -2.30 1.60
N PHE A 50 13.25 -1.62 0.64
CA PHE A 50 14.66 -1.81 0.30
C PHE A 50 15.63 -1.14 1.29
N CYS A 51 15.13 -0.36 2.26
CA CYS A 51 15.94 0.24 3.33
C CYS A 51 16.16 -0.70 4.53
N GLY A 52 15.57 -1.91 4.54
CA GLY A 52 15.71 -2.89 5.61
C GLY A 52 17.16 -3.30 5.86
N LEU A 53 17.74 -2.84 6.97
CA LEU A 53 19.09 -3.20 7.41
C LEU A 53 19.13 -4.68 7.84
N GLY A 54 19.76 -5.54 7.04
CA GLY A 54 20.15 -6.88 7.47
C GLY A 54 19.22 -8.04 7.10
N LEU A 55 18.24 -7.83 6.21
CA LEU A 55 17.45 -8.93 5.67
C LEU A 55 18.14 -9.57 4.46
N ASN A 56 18.11 -10.90 4.38
CA ASN A 56 18.53 -11.63 3.19
C ASN A 56 17.73 -11.13 1.97
N PHE A 57 18.40 -10.93 0.83
CA PHE A 57 17.75 -10.47 -0.41
C PHE A 57 16.49 -11.27 -0.75
N TYR A 58 16.51 -12.60 -0.55
CA TYR A 58 15.36 -13.47 -0.76
C TYR A 58 14.12 -13.08 0.07
N ASN A 59 14.31 -12.77 1.36
CA ASN A 59 13.21 -12.38 2.25
C ASN A 59 12.65 -11.00 1.88
N LEU A 60 13.51 -10.06 1.46
CA LEU A 60 13.08 -8.74 0.98
C LEU A 60 12.17 -8.87 -0.25
N TYR A 61 12.59 -9.62 -1.27
CA TYR A 61 11.76 -9.84 -2.45
C TYR A 61 10.45 -10.57 -2.12
N SER A 62 10.49 -11.56 -1.22
CA SER A 62 9.28 -12.24 -0.75
C SER A 62 8.30 -11.27 -0.08
N SER A 63 8.79 -10.38 0.79
CA SER A 63 7.95 -9.39 1.50
C SER A 63 7.37 -8.33 0.57
N VAL A 64 8.13 -7.85 -0.41
CA VAL A 64 7.64 -6.89 -1.41
C VAL A 64 6.58 -7.55 -2.31
N LEU A 65 6.81 -8.80 -2.71
CA LEU A 65 5.85 -9.56 -3.51
C LEU A 65 4.53 -9.79 -2.77
N SER A 66 4.59 -10.23 -1.50
CA SER A 66 3.38 -10.44 -0.68
C SER A 66 2.62 -9.12 -0.48
N TYR A 67 3.33 -8.02 -0.21
CA TYR A 67 2.75 -6.68 -0.11
C TYR A 67 2.01 -6.27 -1.39
N ILE A 68 2.66 -6.39 -2.56
CA ILE A 68 2.07 -5.99 -3.84
C ILE A 68 0.84 -6.84 -4.17
N ILE A 69 0.90 -8.16 -3.98
CA ILE A 69 -0.23 -9.06 -4.27
C ILE A 69 -1.43 -8.71 -3.39
N MET A 70 -1.22 -8.52 -2.09
CA MET A 70 -2.31 -8.23 -1.15
C MET A 70 -2.87 -6.82 -1.32
N SER A 71 -2.00 -5.83 -1.56
CA SER A 71 -2.44 -4.47 -1.93
C SER A 71 -3.27 -4.49 -3.21
N GLY A 72 -2.85 -5.23 -4.25
CA GLY A 72 -3.60 -5.40 -5.49
C GLY A 72 -4.94 -6.12 -5.30
N LEU A 73 -4.99 -7.17 -4.49
CA LEU A 73 -6.27 -7.83 -4.15
C LEU A 73 -7.24 -6.88 -3.46
N SER A 74 -6.75 -6.10 -2.49
CA SER A 74 -7.57 -5.10 -1.80
C SER A 74 -8.12 -4.03 -2.74
N SER A 75 -7.33 -3.63 -3.75
CA SER A 75 -7.72 -2.57 -4.69
C SER A 75 -8.80 -3.03 -5.66
N VAL A 76 -8.70 -4.26 -6.16
CA VAL A 76 -9.73 -4.87 -7.03
C VAL A 76 -11.05 -5.05 -6.26
N LEU A 77 -10.99 -5.47 -4.99
CA LEU A 77 -12.17 -5.55 -4.13
C LEU A 77 -12.84 -4.19 -3.91
N LEU A 78 -12.04 -3.14 -3.67
CA LEU A 78 -12.56 -1.77 -3.54
C LEU A 78 -13.23 -1.29 -4.83
N ILE A 79 -12.59 -1.44 -5.98
CA ILE A 79 -13.14 -0.99 -7.28
C ILE A 79 -14.42 -1.75 -7.64
N SER A 80 -14.43 -3.07 -7.46
CA SER A 80 -15.61 -3.88 -7.77
C SER A 80 -16.81 -3.51 -6.89
N GLY A 81 -16.58 -3.21 -5.61
CA GLY A 81 -17.61 -2.70 -4.70
C GLY A 81 -18.08 -1.27 -5.03
N LEU A 82 -17.21 -0.43 -5.61
CA LEU A 82 -17.57 0.91 -6.06
C LEU A 82 -18.36 0.92 -7.37
N LEU A 83 -18.07 -0.01 -8.29
CA LEU A 83 -18.71 -0.09 -9.61
C LEU A 83 -20.05 -0.82 -9.59
N VAL A 84 -20.20 -1.84 -8.74
CA VAL A 84 -21.37 -2.73 -8.71
C VAL A 84 -22.10 -2.58 -7.38
N SER A 85 -23.29 -1.98 -7.41
CA SER A 85 -24.09 -1.69 -6.21
C SER A 85 -24.46 -2.93 -5.38
N SER A 86 -24.63 -4.09 -6.01
CA SER A 86 -24.91 -5.36 -5.30
C SER A 86 -23.71 -5.91 -4.52
N LEU A 87 -22.50 -5.41 -4.76
CA LEU A 87 -21.25 -5.87 -4.17
C LEU A 87 -20.67 -4.89 -3.14
N TYR A 88 -21.49 -4.01 -2.56
CA TYR A 88 -21.03 -2.99 -1.59
C TYR A 88 -20.21 -3.56 -0.41
N TYR A 89 -20.50 -4.79 0.02
CA TYR A 89 -19.72 -5.49 1.05
C TYR A 89 -18.23 -5.67 0.69
N PHE A 90 -17.88 -5.69 -0.59
CA PHE A 90 -16.48 -5.79 -1.03
C PHE A 90 -15.67 -4.55 -0.69
N ILE A 91 -16.30 -3.39 -0.48
CA ILE A 91 -15.60 -2.20 0.00
C ILE A 91 -15.05 -2.46 1.41
N PHE A 92 -15.90 -3.00 2.29
CA PHE A 92 -15.50 -3.37 3.65
C PHE A 92 -14.38 -4.42 3.63
N PHE A 93 -14.56 -5.51 2.88
CA PHE A 93 -13.52 -6.54 2.76
C PHE A 93 -12.22 -5.99 2.16
N GLY A 94 -12.30 -5.08 1.19
CA GLY A 94 -11.14 -4.38 0.63
C GLY A 94 -10.34 -3.66 1.71
N PHE A 95 -11.00 -2.90 2.59
CA PHE A 95 -10.32 -2.26 3.73
C PHE A 95 -9.77 -3.25 4.75
N VAL A 96 -10.51 -4.32 5.08
CA VAL A 96 -10.03 -5.37 6.01
C VAL A 96 -8.73 -6.00 5.48
N VAL A 97 -8.66 -6.28 4.18
CA VAL A 97 -7.44 -6.79 3.54
C VAL A 97 -6.33 -5.74 3.56
N LYS A 98 -6.64 -4.47 3.22
CA LYS A 98 -5.64 -3.40 3.11
C LYS A 98 -5.01 -3.00 4.44
N PHE A 99 -5.77 -3.02 5.53
CA PHE A 99 -5.27 -2.82 6.89
C PHE A 99 -4.67 -4.08 7.51
N GLY A 100 -4.76 -5.22 6.82
CA GLY A 100 -4.31 -6.50 7.35
C GLY A 100 -5.03 -6.87 8.65
N LEU A 101 -6.36 -6.72 8.71
CA LEU A 101 -7.15 -7.12 9.88
C LEU A 101 -7.43 -8.64 9.84
N PHE A 102 -7.66 -9.26 11.01
CA PHE A 102 -8.05 -10.68 11.08
C PHE A 102 -9.30 -10.94 10.22
N PRO A 103 -9.32 -11.96 9.33
CA PRO A 103 -8.36 -13.07 9.15
C PRO A 103 -7.22 -12.84 8.14
N PHE A 104 -7.17 -11.69 7.46
CA PHE A 104 -6.22 -11.38 6.40
C PHE A 104 -4.89 -10.79 6.90
N MET A 105 -4.43 -11.19 8.09
CA MET A 105 -3.15 -10.73 8.69
C MET A 105 -1.90 -11.43 8.14
N LEU A 106 -2.06 -12.49 7.35
CA LEU A 106 -0.96 -13.42 6.99
C LEU A 106 0.21 -12.78 6.22
N TRP A 107 0.00 -11.62 5.60
CA TRP A 107 1.01 -10.91 4.82
C TRP A 107 1.75 -9.83 5.61
N VAL A 108 1.31 -9.56 6.84
CA VAL A 108 1.93 -8.58 7.75
C VAL A 108 3.16 -9.17 8.44
N TYR A 109 3.21 -10.50 8.59
CA TYR A 109 4.26 -11.26 9.27
C TYR A 109 5.28 -11.83 8.29
#